data_AF-B9LA55-F1
#
_entry.id   AF-B9LA55-F1
#
_cell.length_a   1.000
_cell.length_b   1.000
_cell.length_c   1.000
_cell.angle_alpha   90.00
_cell.angle_beta   90.00
_cell.angle_gamma   90.00
#
_symmetry.space_group_name_H-M   'P 1'
#
loop_
_entity.id
_entity.type
_entity.pdbx_description
1 polymer ?
#
loop_
_entity_poly.entity_id
_entity_poly.type
_entity_poly.pdbx_seq_one_letter_code
_entity_poly.pdbx_strand_id
1 'polypeptide(L)'
;MSLPRLATTIATLSAFVLAVSKVIVGIMTGSVAVIASAIDSLLDMVISIFNNIAVRVSESKPNSRFNYGKGKIEGLAALFEGLFISASGLYIIYEGIRKIIDHEPIVKIDYSIYVMVFSMLVTFFLVTFLAYVVKKTNHLVIKSDLLHYKTDLLTNGAVLVSLIVVKLTGWYYVDFILSIFIGVYIIKEASEIVKEGFEILLDVALDFETVEKIKEIIKKEPLVLDYHCLRTRKSGNRNFVDVHLVLTPDMKLKLAHTIIENVEEKIRKLDPDKKWIINIHADPYDDSHINKLLEECE
;
A
#
# COMPACT_ATOMS: atom_id res chain seq x y z
N MET A 1 5.61 7.84 -18.10
CA MET A 1 5.73 6.87 -16.98
C MET A 1 4.67 7.25 -15.95
N SER A 2 3.93 6.30 -15.36
CA SER A 2 2.93 6.64 -14.33
C SER A 2 3.63 7.19 -13.08
N LEU A 3 2.92 7.99 -12.28
CA LEU A 3 3.48 8.56 -11.05
C LEU A 3 3.95 7.48 -10.06
N PRO A 4 3.23 6.35 -9.85
CA PRO A 4 3.71 5.24 -9.02
C PRO A 4 5.01 4.60 -9.53
N ARG A 5 5.15 4.39 -10.85
CA ARG A 5 6.40 3.86 -11.42
C ARG A 5 7.59 4.80 -11.24
N LEU A 6 7.36 6.10 -11.35
CA LEU A 6 8.39 7.10 -11.09
C LEU A 6 8.81 7.04 -9.63
N ALA A 7 7.84 6.96 -8.72
CA ALA A 7 8.06 6.86 -7.28
C ALA A 7 8.93 5.67 -6.90
N THR A 8 8.55 4.46 -7.31
CA THR A 8 9.35 3.26 -7.01
C THR A 8 10.72 3.29 -7.68
N THR A 9 10.86 3.90 -8.85
CA THR A 9 12.16 4.00 -9.53
C THR A 9 13.11 4.94 -8.80
N ILE A 10 12.60 6.07 -8.31
CA ILE A 10 13.37 6.99 -7.46
C ILE A 10 13.72 6.31 -6.14
N ALA A 11 12.77 5.63 -5.49
CA ALA A 11 13.04 4.87 -4.26
C ALA A 11 14.12 3.81 -4.46
N THR A 12 14.01 2.97 -5.51
CA THR A 12 15.03 1.97 -5.84
C THR A 12 16.41 2.61 -6.07
N LEU A 13 16.48 3.74 -6.79
CA LEU A 13 17.75 4.42 -7.05
C LEU A 13 18.34 5.00 -5.77
N SER A 14 17.52 5.63 -4.91
CA SER A 14 17.93 6.13 -3.61
C SER A 14 18.46 5.01 -2.72
N ALA A 15 17.75 3.88 -2.64
CA ALA A 15 18.17 2.70 -1.89
C ALA A 15 19.50 2.15 -2.39
N PHE A 16 19.68 2.06 -3.71
CA PHE A 16 20.93 1.62 -4.33
C PHE A 16 22.10 2.55 -3.95
N VAL A 17 21.92 3.86 -4.08
CA VAL A 17 22.96 4.85 -3.72
C VAL A 17 23.31 4.79 -2.23
N LEU A 18 22.32 4.67 -1.36
CA LEU A 18 22.53 4.53 0.09
C LEU A 18 23.25 3.22 0.43
N ALA A 19 22.82 2.09 -0.13
CA ALA A 19 23.46 0.79 0.10
C ALA A 19 24.94 0.81 -0.33
N VAL A 20 25.22 1.24 -1.56
CA VAL A 20 26.59 1.27 -2.10
C VAL A 20 27.48 2.22 -1.29
N SER A 21 26.99 3.42 -0.98
CA SER A 21 27.77 4.40 -0.19
C SER A 21 28.10 3.87 1.20
N LYS A 22 27.15 3.26 1.93
CA LYS A 22 27.40 2.66 3.24
C LYS A 22 28.35 1.48 3.19
N VAL A 23 28.26 0.61 2.18
CA VAL A 23 29.21 -0.51 1.99
C VAL A 23 30.63 0.02 1.79
N ILE A 24 30.82 1.00 0.90
CA ILE A 24 32.15 1.58 0.64
C ILE A 24 32.71 2.22 1.91
N VAL A 25 31.92 3.08 2.58
CA VAL A 25 32.37 3.76 3.80
C VAL A 25 32.61 2.76 4.94
N GLY A 26 31.77 1.74 5.08
CA GLY A 26 31.93 0.69 6.09
C GLY A 26 33.23 -0.09 5.93
N ILE A 27 33.58 -0.46 4.69
CA ILE A 27 34.85 -1.14 4.38
C ILE A 27 36.04 -0.21 4.61
N MET A 28 35.97 1.04 4.13
CA MET A 28 37.07 2.01 4.27
C MET A 28 37.36 2.38 5.73
N THR A 29 36.31 2.51 6.54
CA THR A 29 36.43 2.91 7.96
C THR A 29 36.65 1.73 8.90
N GLY A 30 36.39 0.49 8.43
CA GLY A 30 36.36 -0.70 9.29
C GLY A 30 35.26 -0.65 10.38
N SER A 31 34.28 0.25 10.24
CA SER A 31 33.27 0.47 11.27
C SER A 31 32.19 -0.62 11.21
N VAL A 32 32.15 -1.46 12.24
CA VAL A 32 31.12 -2.50 12.40
C VAL A 32 29.71 -1.90 12.38
N ALA A 33 29.52 -0.72 12.98
CA ALA A 33 28.23 -0.02 12.99
C ALA A 33 27.78 0.43 11.58
N VAL A 34 28.71 0.92 10.75
CA VAL A 34 28.39 1.31 9.37
C VAL A 34 28.12 0.08 8.51
N ILE A 35 28.84 -1.02 8.72
CA ILE A 35 28.61 -2.29 8.01
C ILE A 35 27.23 -2.86 8.38
N ALA A 36 26.84 -2.85 9.65
CA ALA A 36 25.51 -3.26 10.08
C ALA A 36 24.42 -2.42 9.38
N SER A 37 24.56 -1.09 9.39
CA SER A 37 23.64 -0.19 8.69
C SER A 37 23.67 -0.34 7.17
N ALA A 38 24.74 -0.86 6.59
CA ALA A 38 24.84 -1.17 5.17
C ALA A 38 24.01 -2.41 4.81
N ILE A 39 23.94 -3.41 5.70
CA ILE A 39 23.09 -4.60 5.52
C ILE A 39 21.62 -4.18 5.47
N ASP A 40 21.19 -3.30 6.37
CA ASP A 40 19.81 -2.77 6.35
C ASP A 40 19.51 -2.09 5.01
N SER A 41 20.40 -1.20 4.55
CA SER A 41 20.20 -0.54 3.25
C SER A 41 20.26 -1.47 2.03
N LEU A 42 20.95 -2.61 2.13
CA LEU A 42 20.89 -3.65 1.10
C LEU A 42 19.54 -4.37 1.10
N LEU A 43 18.96 -4.64 2.28
CA LEU A 43 17.60 -5.19 2.38
C LEU A 43 16.57 -4.20 1.83
N ASP A 44 16.71 -2.91 2.16
CA ASP A 44 15.86 -1.84 1.60
C ASP A 44 15.92 -1.85 0.08
N MET A 45 17.12 -1.94 -0.49
CA MET A 45 17.31 -2.01 -1.94
C MET A 45 16.58 -3.21 -2.56
N VAL A 46 16.64 -4.39 -1.93
CA VAL A 46 15.92 -5.59 -2.39
C VAL A 46 14.41 -5.37 -2.36
N ILE A 47 13.89 -4.81 -1.27
CA ILE A 47 12.46 -4.50 -1.10
C ILE A 47 12.02 -3.48 -2.17
N SER A 48 12.78 -2.41 -2.38
CA SER A 48 12.46 -1.41 -3.41
C SER A 48 12.47 -1.98 -4.82
N ILE A 49 13.41 -2.88 -5.14
CA ILE A 49 13.42 -3.57 -6.44
C ILE A 49 12.16 -4.42 -6.59
N PHE A 50 11.79 -5.17 -5.56
CA PHE A 50 10.57 -5.97 -5.55
C PHE A 50 9.33 -5.09 -5.75
N ASN A 51 9.21 -3.98 -5.03
CA ASN A 51 8.12 -3.01 -5.17
C ASN A 51 8.07 -2.40 -6.58
N ASN A 52 9.22 -2.06 -7.16
CA ASN A 52 9.30 -1.56 -8.53
C ASN A 52 8.76 -2.57 -9.55
N ILE A 53 9.15 -3.84 -9.42
CA ILE A 53 8.64 -4.92 -10.25
C ILE A 53 7.13 -5.09 -10.02
N ALA A 54 6.68 -5.12 -8.77
CA ALA A 54 5.27 -5.28 -8.42
C ALA A 54 4.39 -4.21 -9.07
N VAL A 55 4.77 -2.93 -8.99
CA VAL A 55 4.05 -1.81 -9.63
C VAL A 55 4.05 -1.95 -11.15
N ARG A 56 5.18 -2.29 -11.78
CA ARG A 56 5.25 -2.47 -13.24
C ARG A 56 4.33 -3.60 -13.71
N VAL A 57 4.29 -4.70 -12.96
CA VAL A 57 3.48 -5.87 -13.31
C VAL A 57 2.00 -5.62 -13.00
N SER A 58 1.65 -4.97 -11.88
CA SER A 58 0.26 -4.68 -11.51
C SER A 58 -0.43 -3.75 -12.52
N GLU A 59 0.30 -2.75 -13.02
CA GLU A 59 -0.19 -1.81 -14.03
C GLU A 59 -0.20 -2.38 -15.46
N SER A 60 0.30 -3.61 -15.67
CA SER A 60 0.28 -4.23 -16.99
C SER A 60 -1.14 -4.42 -17.54
N LYS A 61 -1.28 -4.24 -18.85
CA LYS A 61 -2.57 -4.44 -19.53
C LYS A 61 -2.98 -5.91 -19.45
N PRO A 62 -4.29 -6.22 -19.45
CA PRO A 62 -4.77 -7.59 -19.62
C PRO A 62 -4.14 -8.28 -20.84
N ASN A 63 -4.00 -9.59 -20.75
CA ASN A 63 -3.53 -10.44 -21.85
C ASN A 63 -4.32 -11.75 -21.86
N SER A 64 -4.09 -12.61 -22.86
CA SER A 64 -4.83 -13.88 -23.04
C SER A 64 -4.73 -14.85 -21.87
N ARG A 65 -3.71 -14.73 -21.02
CA ARG A 65 -3.56 -15.55 -19.80
C ARG A 65 -4.17 -14.88 -18.56
N PHE A 66 -4.20 -13.55 -18.52
CA PHE A 66 -4.69 -12.74 -17.41
C PHE A 66 -5.72 -11.73 -17.93
N ASN A 67 -6.95 -12.21 -18.16
CA ASN A 67 -8.03 -11.45 -18.84
C ASN A 67 -8.49 -10.20 -18.06
N TYR A 68 -8.35 -10.20 -16.73
CA TYR A 68 -8.66 -9.05 -15.87
C TYR A 68 -7.41 -8.23 -15.48
N GLY A 69 -6.25 -8.59 -16.04
CA GLY A 69 -4.94 -8.03 -15.68
C GLY A 69 -4.37 -8.60 -14.38
N LYS A 70 -3.39 -7.87 -13.83
CA LYS A 70 -2.57 -8.34 -12.70
C LYS A 70 -2.63 -7.42 -11.47
N GLY A 71 -3.73 -6.66 -11.33
CA GLY A 71 -3.87 -5.67 -10.25
C GLY A 71 -3.74 -6.26 -8.84
N LYS A 72 -4.15 -7.52 -8.62
CA LYS A 72 -4.01 -8.23 -7.34
C LYS A 72 -2.54 -8.40 -6.86
N ILE A 73 -1.56 -8.26 -7.74
CA ILE A 73 -0.13 -8.24 -7.35
C ILE A 73 0.16 -7.07 -6.41
N GLU A 74 -0.57 -5.97 -6.53
CA GLU A 74 -0.48 -4.84 -5.61
C GLU A 74 -0.79 -5.25 -4.17
N GLY A 75 -1.87 -6.02 -3.96
CA GLY A 75 -2.23 -6.56 -2.66
C GLY A 75 -1.20 -7.56 -2.12
N LEU A 76 -0.68 -8.46 -2.98
CA LEU A 76 0.38 -9.41 -2.58
C LEU A 76 1.67 -8.70 -2.15
N ALA A 77 2.08 -7.68 -2.89
CA ALA A 77 3.30 -6.93 -2.56
C ALA A 77 3.13 -6.15 -1.25
N ALA A 78 1.98 -5.50 -1.06
CA ALA A 78 1.67 -4.81 0.18
C ALA A 78 1.59 -5.74 1.41
N LEU A 79 1.06 -6.95 1.24
CA LEU A 79 1.05 -7.96 2.30
C LEU A 79 2.47 -8.39 2.68
N PHE A 80 3.31 -8.69 1.69
CA PHE A 80 4.69 -9.07 1.92
C PHE A 80 5.45 -7.99 2.70
N GLU A 81 5.34 -6.74 2.23
CA GLU A 81 6.02 -5.61 2.86
C GLU A 81 5.42 -5.26 4.23
N GLY A 82 4.10 -5.28 4.38
CA GLY A 82 3.42 -5.05 5.67
C GLY A 82 3.82 -6.09 6.73
N LEU A 83 3.98 -7.36 6.35
CA LEU A 83 4.51 -8.39 7.24
C LEU A 83 5.98 -8.16 7.59
N PHE A 84 6.79 -7.74 6.62
CA PHE A 84 8.20 -7.39 6.85
C PHE A 84 8.32 -6.22 7.84
N ILE A 85 7.58 -5.13 7.64
CA ILE A 85 7.54 -3.98 8.55
C ILE A 85 7.05 -4.38 9.95
N SER A 86 6.02 -5.24 10.03
CA SER A 86 5.52 -5.75 11.31
C SER A 86 6.60 -6.55 12.06
N ALA A 87 7.35 -7.39 11.35
CA ALA A 87 8.46 -8.14 11.91
C ALA A 87 9.60 -7.21 12.38
N SER A 88 9.93 -6.17 11.61
CA SER A 88 10.89 -5.14 12.01
C SER A 88 10.44 -4.39 13.28
N GLY A 89 9.17 -4.04 13.39
CA GLY A 89 8.61 -3.43 14.60
C GLY A 89 8.73 -4.33 15.83
N LEU A 90 8.45 -5.63 15.71
CA LEU A 90 8.64 -6.60 16.77
C LEU A 90 10.13 -6.76 17.15
N TYR A 91 11.01 -6.76 16.15
CA TYR A 91 12.45 -6.85 16.36
C TYR A 91 12.99 -5.62 17.10
N ILE A 92 12.52 -4.41 16.79
CA ILE A 92 12.90 -3.17 17.51
C ILE A 92 12.50 -3.23 18.99
N ILE A 93 11.29 -3.72 19.28
CA ILE A 93 10.81 -3.94 20.66
C ILE A 93 11.72 -4.93 21.38
N TYR A 94 12.02 -6.05 20.73
CA TYR A 94 12.90 -7.09 21.26
C TYR A 94 14.30 -6.56 21.56
N GLU A 95 14.92 -5.84 20.62
CA GLU A 95 16.24 -5.23 20.81
C GLU A 95 16.25 -4.22 21.96
N GLY A 96 15.19 -3.40 22.08
CA GLY A 96 15.04 -2.48 23.20
C GLY A 96 15.00 -3.19 24.56
N ILE A 97 14.28 -4.32 24.66
CA ILE A 97 14.23 -5.14 25.88
C ILE A 97 15.60 -5.77 26.15
N ARG A 98 16.22 -6.37 25.13
CA ARG A 98 17.50 -7.07 25.25
C ARG A 98 18.61 -6.17 25.77
N LYS A 99 18.72 -4.95 25.23
CA LYS A 99 19.73 -3.97 25.65
C LYS A 99 19.66 -3.58 27.12
N ILE A 100 18.46 -3.53 27.71
CA ILE A 100 18.31 -3.30 29.16
C ILE A 100 18.82 -4.48 29.96
N ILE A 101 18.52 -5.71 29.54
CA ILE A 101 18.87 -6.93 30.28
C ILE A 101 20.39 -7.11 30.26
N ASP A 102 21.01 -6.99 29.08
CA ASP A 102 22.42 -7.29 28.87
C ASP A 102 23.36 -6.13 29.25
N HIS A 103 22.81 -4.96 29.61
CA HIS A 103 23.57 -3.74 29.93
C HIS A 103 24.64 -3.42 28.87
N GLU A 104 24.32 -3.62 27.59
CA GLU A 104 25.28 -3.43 26.50
C GLU A 104 25.77 -1.97 26.49
N PRO A 105 27.10 -1.74 26.46
CA PRO A 105 27.64 -0.39 26.38
C PRO A 105 27.26 0.24 25.04
N ILE A 106 26.93 1.54 25.10
CA ILE A 106 26.63 2.34 23.92
C ILE A 106 27.80 2.26 22.93
N VAL A 107 27.49 1.86 21.69
CA VAL A 107 28.44 1.81 20.57
C VAL A 107 29.20 3.13 20.49
N LYS A 108 30.54 3.06 20.39
CA LYS A 108 31.39 4.25 20.24
C LYS A 108 30.91 5.07 19.05
N ILE A 109 30.63 6.35 19.31
CA ILE A 109 30.20 7.32 18.32
C ILE A 109 31.44 7.78 17.55
N ASP A 110 31.79 7.05 16.49
CA ASP A 110 32.85 7.42 15.54
C ASP A 110 32.24 8.07 14.28
N TYR A 111 32.94 8.01 13.14
CA TYR A 111 32.51 8.53 11.84
C TYR A 111 31.12 8.06 11.38
N SER A 112 30.58 6.98 11.98
CA SER A 112 29.25 6.41 11.74
C SER A 112 28.12 7.43 11.91
N ILE A 113 28.27 8.45 12.76
CA ILE A 113 27.23 9.46 12.98
C ILE A 113 27.00 10.34 11.75
N TYR A 114 28.07 10.70 11.01
CA TYR A 114 27.95 11.50 9.79
C TYR A 114 27.24 10.73 8.69
N VAL A 115 27.55 9.44 8.56
CA VAL A 115 26.90 8.53 7.59
C VAL A 115 25.43 8.35 7.92
N MET A 116 25.09 8.20 9.21
CA MET A 116 23.71 8.07 9.66
C MET A 116 22.91 9.35 9.41
N VAL A 117 23.46 10.53 9.75
CA VAL A 117 22.81 11.83 9.48
C VAL A 117 22.62 12.05 7.99
N PHE A 118 23.64 11.76 7.16
CA PHE A 118 23.51 11.84 5.70
C PHE A 118 22.41 10.92 5.17
N SER A 119 22.37 9.67 5.65
CA SER A 119 21.36 8.70 5.24
C SER A 119 19.96 9.16 5.63
N MET A 120 19.78 9.66 6.86
CA MET A 120 18.50 10.21 7.32
C MET A 120 18.03 11.40 6.49
N LEU A 121 18.93 12.29 6.07
CA LEU A 121 18.58 13.41 5.19
C LEU A 121 18.04 12.92 3.83
N VAL A 122 18.73 11.95 3.21
CA VAL A 122 18.27 11.35 1.96
C VAL A 122 16.92 10.65 2.14
N THR A 123 16.76 9.86 3.20
CA THR A 123 15.50 9.17 3.52
C THR A 123 14.37 10.16 3.80
N PHE A 124 14.64 11.29 4.46
CA PHE A 124 13.63 12.34 4.70
C PHE A 124 13.08 12.93 3.40
N PHE A 125 13.94 13.24 2.43
CA PHE A 125 13.50 13.72 1.12
C PHE A 125 12.70 12.65 0.37
N LEU A 126 13.13 11.38 0.46
CA LEU A 126 12.41 10.26 -0.14
C LEU A 126 11.01 10.08 0.47
N VAL A 127 10.90 10.06 1.79
CA VAL A 127 9.63 9.97 2.53
C VAL A 127 8.69 11.10 2.14
N THR A 128 9.20 12.33 2.05
CA THR A 128 8.39 13.49 1.66
C THR A 128 7.84 13.35 0.23
N PHE A 129 8.67 12.87 -0.69
CA PHE A 129 8.26 12.61 -2.07
C PHE A 129 7.25 11.46 -2.18
N LEU A 130 7.48 10.34 -1.49
CA LEU A 130 6.55 9.21 -1.45
C LEU A 130 5.20 9.62 -0.84
N ALA A 131 5.20 10.42 0.23
CA ALA A 131 3.98 10.95 0.84
C ALA A 131 3.15 11.79 -0.15
N TYR A 132 3.81 12.61 -0.96
CA TYR A 132 3.14 13.34 -2.03
C TYR A 132 2.49 12.40 -3.06
N VAL A 133 3.20 11.34 -3.47
CA VAL A 133 2.68 10.37 -4.44
C VAL A 133 1.52 9.56 -3.87
N VAL A 134 1.60 9.09 -2.63
CA VAL A 134 0.51 8.39 -1.93
C VAL A 134 -0.74 9.28 -1.89
N LYS A 135 -0.60 10.56 -1.53
CA LYS A 135 -1.72 11.51 -1.51
C LYS A 135 -2.38 11.71 -2.88
N LYS A 136 -1.61 11.58 -3.97
CA LYS A 136 -2.09 11.77 -5.35
C LYS A 136 -2.66 10.51 -5.98
N THR A 137 -2.20 9.33 -5.60
CA THR A 137 -2.48 8.09 -6.33
C THR A 137 -3.24 7.05 -5.51
N ASN A 138 -3.12 7.14 -4.19
CA ASN A 138 -3.62 6.14 -3.24
C ASN A 138 -3.24 4.70 -3.64
N HIS A 139 -2.01 4.53 -4.16
CA HIS A 139 -1.48 3.24 -4.61
C HIS A 139 -0.87 2.49 -3.42
N LEU A 140 -1.32 1.26 -3.16
CA LEU A 140 -1.03 0.55 -1.92
C LEU A 140 0.46 0.19 -1.78
N VAL A 141 1.12 -0.24 -2.86
CA VAL A 141 2.57 -0.52 -2.84
C VAL A 141 3.42 0.72 -2.51
N ILE A 142 2.98 1.92 -2.92
CA ILE A 142 3.72 3.15 -2.56
C ILE A 142 3.45 3.52 -1.10
N LYS A 143 2.25 3.21 -0.60
CA LYS A 143 1.87 3.41 0.80
C LYS A 143 2.69 2.52 1.74
N SER A 144 2.93 1.25 1.36
CA SER A 144 3.78 0.34 2.10
C SER A 144 5.26 0.77 2.06
N ASP A 145 5.78 1.15 0.89
CA ASP A 145 7.15 1.67 0.72
C ASP A 145 7.38 2.96 1.54
N LEU A 146 6.39 3.87 1.55
CA LEU A 146 6.41 5.06 2.42
C LEU A 146 6.50 4.69 3.90
N LEU A 147 5.72 3.70 4.35
CA LEU A 147 5.72 3.28 5.75
C LEU A 147 7.04 2.62 6.14
N HIS A 148 7.65 1.84 5.25
CA HIS A 148 8.98 1.25 5.44
C HIS A 148 10.02 2.34 5.68
N TYR A 149 10.18 3.30 4.76
CA TYR A 149 11.16 4.37 4.92
C TYR A 149 10.85 5.34 6.08
N LYS A 150 9.57 5.53 6.40
CA LYS A 150 9.17 6.30 7.58
C LYS A 150 9.61 5.58 8.86
N THR A 151 9.49 4.25 8.90
CA THR A 151 9.98 3.41 10.00
C THR A 151 11.48 3.56 10.17
N ASP A 152 12.26 3.54 9.08
CA ASP A 152 13.70 3.75 9.14
C ASP A 152 14.07 5.13 9.69
N LEU A 153 13.38 6.18 9.24
CA LEU A 153 13.63 7.54 9.70
C LEU A 153 13.31 7.71 11.19
N LEU A 154 12.19 7.15 11.65
CA LEU A 154 11.78 7.19 13.05
C LEU A 154 12.76 6.42 13.95
N THR A 155 13.16 5.22 13.51
CA THR A 155 14.08 4.36 14.28
C THR A 155 15.46 4.99 14.38
N ASN A 156 16.03 5.47 13.27
CA ASN A 156 17.33 6.17 13.29
C ASN A 156 17.27 7.46 14.12
N GLY A 157 16.16 8.22 14.02
CA GLY A 157 15.94 9.41 14.83
C GLY A 157 15.85 9.10 16.34
N ALA A 158 15.19 8.01 16.70
CA ALA A 158 15.08 7.56 18.08
C ALA A 158 16.42 7.15 18.68
N VAL A 159 17.22 6.40 17.91
CA VAL A 159 18.59 6.05 18.31
C VAL A 159 19.42 7.31 18.52
N LEU A 160 19.36 8.30 17.62
CA LEU A 160 20.06 9.58 17.80
C LEU A 160 19.63 10.32 19.07
N VAL A 161 18.32 10.42 19.32
CA VAL A 161 17.79 11.07 20.52
C VAL A 161 18.24 10.33 21.78
N SER A 162 18.13 9.00 21.78
CA SER A 162 18.60 8.12 22.85
C SER A 162 20.07 8.35 23.18
N LEU A 163 20.94 8.34 22.17
CA LEU A 163 22.38 8.61 22.33
C LEU A 163 22.68 9.96 22.97
N ILE A 164 21.99 11.02 22.53
CA ILE A 164 22.17 12.37 23.08
C ILE A 164 21.72 12.42 24.54
N VAL A 165 20.56 11.85 24.86
CA VAL A 165 20.03 11.87 26.24
C VAL A 165 20.94 11.07 27.17
N VAL A 166 21.38 9.87 26.78
CA VAL A 166 22.28 9.08 27.63
C VAL A 166 23.61 9.80 27.82
N LYS A 167 24.17 10.43 26.79
CA LYS A 167 25.42 11.20 26.92
C LYS A 167 25.31 12.38 27.89
N LEU A 168 24.16 13.06 27.94
CA LEU A 168 23.95 14.23 28.79
C LEU A 168 23.50 13.88 30.22
N THR A 169 22.69 12.83 30.38
CA THR A 169 22.00 12.52 31.64
C THR A 169 22.41 11.20 32.27
N GLY A 170 23.06 10.31 31.51
CA GLY A 170 23.32 8.93 31.94
C GLY A 170 22.06 8.05 32.00
N TRP A 171 20.91 8.51 31.46
CA TRP A 171 19.66 7.76 31.58
C TRP A 171 19.51 6.67 30.51
N TYR A 172 20.04 5.48 30.80
CA TYR A 172 20.09 4.33 29.87
C TYR A 172 18.73 3.76 29.45
N TYR A 173 17.64 4.03 30.20
CA TYR A 173 16.31 3.50 29.91
C TYR A 173 15.60 4.17 28.72
N VAL A 174 16.13 5.28 28.21
CA VAL A 174 15.51 6.06 27.12
C VAL A 174 15.39 5.23 25.84
N ASP A 175 16.42 4.45 25.50
CA ASP A 175 16.45 3.61 24.29
C ASP A 175 15.28 2.63 24.28
N PHE A 176 15.07 1.94 25.40
CA PHE A 176 13.98 0.99 25.58
C PHE A 176 12.61 1.64 25.45
N ILE A 177 12.36 2.76 26.13
CA ILE A 177 11.07 3.45 26.08
C ILE A 177 10.74 3.86 24.64
N LEU A 178 11.73 4.42 23.94
CA LEU A 178 11.59 4.82 22.54
C LEU A 178 11.37 3.61 21.62
N SER A 179 12.12 2.52 21.79
CA SER A 179 11.95 1.29 21.02
C SER A 179 10.57 0.67 21.20
N ILE A 180 10.03 0.63 22.42
CA ILE A 180 8.67 0.14 22.68
C ILE A 180 7.64 1.04 21.98
N PHE A 181 7.72 2.35 22.19
CA PHE A 181 6.74 3.29 21.62
C PHE A 181 6.74 3.25 20.09
N ILE A 182 7.92 3.29 19.48
CA ILE A 182 8.08 3.31 18.02
C ILE A 182 7.71 1.96 17.42
N GLY A 183 8.14 0.85 18.04
CA GLY A 183 7.77 -0.49 17.57
C GLY A 183 6.25 -0.71 17.57
N VAL A 184 5.54 -0.30 18.62
CA VAL A 184 4.07 -0.38 18.68
C VAL A 184 3.42 0.51 17.62
N TYR A 185 3.95 1.72 17.43
CA TYR A 185 3.48 2.63 16.38
C TYR A 185 3.62 2.02 14.98
N ILE A 186 4.78 1.45 14.66
CA ILE A 186 5.07 0.79 13.38
C ILE A 186 4.14 -0.40 13.14
N ILE A 187 3.99 -1.28 14.14
CA ILE A 187 3.12 -2.47 14.01
C ILE A 187 1.68 -2.06 13.73
N LYS A 188 1.18 -1.01 14.40
CA LYS A 188 -0.18 -0.50 14.16
C LYS A 188 -0.35 -0.06 12.71
N GLU A 189 0.55 0.78 12.20
CA GLU A 189 0.48 1.27 10.81
C GLU A 189 0.64 0.13 9.80
N ALA A 190 1.52 -0.84 10.08
CA ALA A 190 1.73 -2.00 9.22
C ALA A 190 0.50 -2.92 9.17
N SER A 191 -0.24 -3.04 10.28
CA SER A 191 -1.47 -3.83 10.34
C SER A 191 -2.56 -3.29 9.39
N GLU A 192 -2.62 -1.97 9.19
CA GLU A 192 -3.54 -1.34 8.24
C GLU A 192 -3.17 -1.69 6.79
N ILE A 193 -1.88 -1.67 6.45
CA ILE A 193 -1.37 -2.09 5.13
C ILE A 193 -1.68 -3.57 4.87
N VAL A 194 -1.44 -4.43 5.87
CA VAL A 194 -1.74 -5.86 5.77
C VAL A 194 -3.24 -6.09 5.53
N LYS A 195 -4.08 -5.38 6.29
CA LYS A 195 -5.53 -5.44 6.11
C LYS A 195 -5.94 -5.03 4.69
N GLU A 196 -5.51 -3.86 4.21
CA GLU A 196 -5.80 -3.39 2.85
C GLU A 196 -5.30 -4.37 1.78
N GLY A 197 -4.15 -5.00 2.01
CA GLY A 197 -3.61 -6.04 1.14
C GLY A 197 -4.52 -7.26 1.03
N PHE A 198 -5.06 -7.75 2.17
CA PHE A 198 -6.06 -8.82 2.18
C PHE A 198 -7.36 -8.41 1.51
N GLU A 199 -7.85 -7.19 1.74
CA GLU A 199 -9.08 -6.67 1.16
C GLU A 199 -9.04 -6.67 -0.39
N ILE A 200 -7.88 -6.32 -0.98
CA ILE A 200 -7.67 -6.41 -2.43
C ILE A 200 -7.72 -7.86 -2.94
N LEU A 201 -7.21 -8.83 -2.17
CA LEU A 201 -7.19 -10.23 -2.58
C LEU A 201 -8.57 -10.89 -2.48
N LEU A 202 -9.30 -10.55 -1.42
CA LEU A 202 -10.63 -11.08 -1.10
C LEU A 202 -11.76 -10.39 -1.87
N ASP A 203 -11.44 -9.49 -2.81
CA ASP A 203 -12.41 -8.77 -3.63
C ASP A 203 -13.45 -8.01 -2.79
N VAL A 204 -12.99 -7.32 -1.73
CA VAL A 204 -13.84 -6.48 -0.89
C VAL A 204 -14.52 -5.39 -1.72
N ALA A 205 -15.76 -5.08 -1.33
CA ALA A 205 -16.59 -4.07 -1.98
C ALA A 205 -15.89 -2.70 -2.05
N LEU A 206 -16.32 -1.87 -3.00
CA LEU A 206 -15.95 -0.46 -3.03
C LEU A 206 -16.44 0.22 -1.74
N ASP A 207 -15.87 1.40 -1.43
CA ASP A 207 -16.29 2.16 -0.27
C ASP A 207 -17.80 2.48 -0.32
N PHE A 208 -18.41 2.53 0.86
CA PHE A 208 -19.85 2.71 1.01
C PHE A 208 -20.37 3.94 0.25
N GLU A 209 -19.64 5.05 0.27
CA GLU A 209 -20.04 6.29 -0.41
C GLU A 209 -20.09 6.10 -1.94
N THR A 210 -19.09 5.44 -2.52
CA THR A 210 -19.07 5.10 -3.95
C THR A 210 -20.20 4.14 -4.31
N VAL A 211 -20.45 3.10 -3.50
CA VAL A 211 -21.55 2.16 -3.72
C VAL A 211 -22.90 2.86 -3.66
N GLU A 212 -23.14 3.74 -2.70
CA GLU A 212 -24.39 4.51 -2.62
C GLU A 212 -24.57 5.44 -3.82
N LYS A 213 -23.51 6.10 -4.30
CA LYS A 213 -23.57 6.89 -5.54
C LYS A 213 -23.93 6.04 -6.76
N ILE A 214 -23.43 4.81 -6.86
CA ILE A 214 -23.81 3.86 -7.92
C ILE A 214 -25.29 3.52 -7.84
N LYS A 215 -25.80 3.20 -6.63
CA LYS A 215 -27.23 2.92 -6.41
C LYS A 215 -28.10 4.12 -6.80
N GLU A 216 -27.68 5.33 -6.44
CA GLU A 216 -28.40 6.56 -6.83
C GLU A 216 -28.42 6.77 -8.35
N ILE A 217 -27.31 6.51 -9.05
CA ILE A 217 -27.25 6.61 -10.51
C ILE A 217 -28.27 5.67 -11.14
N ILE A 218 -28.30 4.42 -10.68
CA ILE A 218 -29.23 3.40 -11.19
C ILE A 218 -30.68 3.81 -10.93
N LYS A 219 -31.01 4.20 -9.69
CA LYS A 219 -32.37 4.61 -9.30
C LYS A 219 -32.87 5.86 -10.04
N LYS A 220 -31.97 6.74 -10.48
CA LYS A 220 -32.31 7.97 -11.22
C LYS A 220 -32.41 7.74 -12.74
N GLU A 221 -32.01 6.58 -13.26
CA GLU A 221 -32.10 6.31 -14.69
C GLU A 221 -33.55 6.05 -15.10
N PRO A 222 -34.10 6.81 -16.07
CA PRO A 222 -35.44 6.56 -16.56
C PRO A 222 -35.56 5.17 -17.17
N LEU A 223 -36.73 4.53 -17.00
CA LEU A 223 -37.06 3.21 -17.55
C LEU A 223 -36.35 2.01 -16.89
N VAL A 224 -35.46 2.23 -15.92
CA VAL A 224 -35.03 1.18 -14.98
C VAL A 224 -36.13 1.03 -13.92
N LEU A 225 -36.70 -0.17 -13.82
CA LEU A 225 -37.78 -0.46 -12.87
C LEU A 225 -37.23 -0.77 -11.48
N ASP A 226 -36.17 -1.59 -11.44
CA ASP A 226 -35.45 -1.95 -10.22
C ASP A 226 -34.04 -2.46 -10.57
N TYR A 227 -33.25 -2.79 -9.56
CA TYR A 227 -31.97 -3.50 -9.71
C TYR A 227 -31.73 -4.47 -8.57
N HIS A 228 -30.98 -5.53 -8.86
CA HIS A 228 -30.57 -6.50 -7.86
C HIS A 228 -29.17 -7.06 -8.16
N CYS A 229 -28.65 -7.94 -7.30
CA CYS A 229 -27.31 -8.51 -7.43
C CYS A 229 -26.16 -7.48 -7.62
N LEU A 230 -26.26 -6.27 -7.05
CA LEU A 230 -25.18 -5.27 -7.15
C LEU A 230 -23.95 -5.75 -6.39
N ARG A 231 -22.90 -6.12 -7.12
CA ARG A 231 -21.60 -6.53 -6.60
C ARG A 231 -20.55 -5.55 -7.09
N THR A 232 -19.67 -5.14 -6.18
CA THR A 232 -18.54 -4.28 -6.52
C THR A 232 -17.28 -4.85 -5.92
N ARG A 233 -16.15 -4.58 -6.55
CA ARG A 233 -14.83 -4.96 -6.01
C ARG A 233 -13.74 -4.07 -6.59
N LYS A 234 -12.59 -4.04 -5.93
CA LYS A 234 -11.40 -3.30 -6.36
C LYS A 234 -10.23 -4.25 -6.63
N SER A 235 -9.49 -4.01 -7.70
CA SER A 235 -8.18 -4.65 -7.92
C SER A 235 -7.19 -3.63 -8.47
N GLY A 236 -6.37 -3.09 -7.56
CA GLY A 236 -5.43 -2.00 -7.82
C GLY A 236 -6.14 -0.73 -8.26
N ASN A 237 -5.77 -0.15 -9.40
CA ASN A 237 -6.41 1.04 -9.97
C ASN A 237 -7.67 0.74 -10.82
N ARG A 238 -8.29 -0.43 -10.65
CA ARG A 238 -9.49 -0.85 -11.39
C ARG A 238 -10.65 -1.14 -10.44
N ASN A 239 -11.79 -0.55 -10.75
CA ASN A 239 -13.05 -0.82 -10.08
C ASN A 239 -13.88 -1.75 -10.96
N PHE A 240 -14.50 -2.74 -10.35
CA PHE A 240 -15.40 -3.68 -11.00
C PHE A 240 -16.79 -3.50 -10.42
N VAL A 241 -17.79 -3.50 -11.30
CA VAL A 241 -19.20 -3.40 -10.93
C VAL A 241 -19.96 -4.42 -11.77
N ASP A 242 -20.66 -5.33 -11.10
CA ASP A 242 -21.58 -6.27 -11.71
C ASP A 242 -22.97 -5.98 -11.13
N VAL A 243 -23.98 -5.79 -11.97
CA VAL A 243 -25.35 -5.50 -11.51
C VAL A 243 -26.39 -5.99 -12.50
N HIS A 244 -27.55 -6.36 -12.00
CA HIS A 244 -28.71 -6.73 -12.79
C HIS A 244 -29.71 -5.58 -12.77
N LEU A 245 -30.12 -5.09 -13.95
CA LEU A 245 -31.14 -4.06 -14.10
C LEU A 245 -32.45 -4.69 -14.58
N VAL A 246 -33.52 -4.43 -13.85
CA VAL A 246 -34.86 -4.87 -14.22
C VAL A 246 -35.47 -3.84 -15.17
N LEU A 247 -35.78 -4.29 -16.38
CA LEU A 247 -36.37 -3.52 -17.46
C LEU A 247 -37.73 -4.11 -17.84
N THR A 248 -38.48 -3.45 -18.72
CA THR A 248 -39.77 -3.98 -19.21
C THR A 248 -39.56 -5.11 -20.23
N PRO A 249 -40.34 -6.20 -20.20
CA PRO A 249 -40.16 -7.36 -21.09
C PRO A 249 -40.20 -7.03 -22.59
N ASP A 250 -41.09 -6.12 -22.98
CA ASP A 250 -41.31 -5.75 -24.39
C ASP A 250 -40.30 -4.70 -24.90
N MET A 251 -39.27 -4.37 -24.11
CA MET A 251 -38.26 -3.39 -24.48
C MET A 251 -37.43 -3.91 -25.65
N LYS A 252 -37.31 -3.10 -26.71
CA LYS A 252 -36.36 -3.41 -27.79
C LYS A 252 -34.95 -3.46 -27.21
N LEU A 253 -34.20 -4.52 -27.55
CA LEU A 253 -32.82 -4.72 -27.10
C LEU A 253 -31.93 -3.47 -27.31
N LYS A 254 -32.13 -2.75 -28.43
CA LYS A 254 -31.42 -1.49 -28.70
C LYS A 254 -31.67 -0.42 -27.62
N LEU A 255 -32.92 -0.26 -27.17
CA LEU A 255 -33.25 0.70 -26.12
C LEU A 255 -32.68 0.27 -24.77
N ALA A 256 -32.77 -1.01 -24.44
CA ALA A 256 -32.15 -1.57 -23.23
C ALA A 256 -30.63 -1.32 -23.22
N HIS A 257 -29.97 -1.54 -24.36
CA HIS A 257 -28.53 -1.26 -24.50
C HIS A 257 -28.20 0.21 -24.28
N THR A 258 -28.98 1.14 -24.83
CA THR A 258 -28.79 2.58 -24.61
C THR A 258 -28.95 2.97 -23.14
N ILE A 259 -29.90 2.36 -22.41
CA ILE A 259 -30.07 2.59 -20.97
C ILE A 259 -28.83 2.09 -20.20
N ILE A 260 -28.34 0.89 -20.53
CA ILE A 260 -27.11 0.33 -19.95
C ILE A 260 -25.92 1.25 -20.20
N GLU A 261 -25.70 1.69 -21.45
CA GLU A 261 -24.60 2.61 -21.80
C GLU A 261 -24.66 3.91 -20.99
N ASN A 262 -25.85 4.50 -20.83
CA ASN A 262 -26.04 5.71 -20.02
C ASN A 262 -25.65 5.49 -18.55
N VAL A 263 -26.06 4.37 -17.96
CA VAL A 263 -25.72 4.02 -16.57
C VAL A 263 -24.21 3.78 -16.44
N GLU A 264 -23.61 3.02 -17.36
CA GLU A 264 -22.16 2.78 -17.38
C GLU A 264 -21.37 4.09 -17.47
N GLU A 265 -21.77 5.02 -18.34
CA GLU A 265 -21.12 6.31 -18.47
C GLU A 265 -21.22 7.16 -17.20
N LYS A 266 -22.39 7.17 -16.55
CA LYS A 266 -22.58 7.91 -15.29
C LYS A 266 -21.72 7.32 -14.17
N ILE A 267 -21.63 6.00 -14.08
CA ILE A 267 -20.74 5.32 -13.11
C ILE A 267 -19.27 5.64 -13.40
N ARG A 268 -18.83 5.58 -14.66
CA ARG A 268 -17.46 5.94 -15.06
C ARG A 268 -17.08 7.36 -14.68
N LYS A 269 -18.03 8.29 -14.64
CA LYS A 269 -17.83 9.70 -14.28
C LYS A 269 -17.67 9.93 -12.76
N LEU A 270 -17.95 8.94 -11.90
CA LEU A 270 -17.76 9.06 -10.45
C LEU A 270 -16.29 9.26 -10.06
N ASP A 271 -15.38 8.56 -10.75
CA ASP A 271 -13.95 8.70 -10.56
C ASP A 271 -13.24 8.51 -11.92
N PRO A 272 -12.93 9.61 -12.64
CA PRO A 272 -12.25 9.56 -13.94
C PRO A 272 -10.80 9.05 -13.89
N ASP A 273 -10.16 9.05 -12.71
CA ASP A 273 -8.77 8.60 -12.55
C ASP A 273 -8.69 7.06 -12.42
N LYS A 274 -9.83 6.40 -12.19
CA LYS A 274 -9.95 4.95 -12.09
C LYS A 274 -10.43 4.33 -13.40
N LYS A 275 -10.03 3.09 -13.62
CA LYS A 275 -10.57 2.27 -14.71
C LYS A 275 -11.77 1.49 -14.21
N TRP A 276 -12.92 1.70 -14.82
CA TRP A 276 -14.15 0.99 -14.48
C TRP A 276 -14.40 -0.16 -15.46
N ILE A 277 -14.59 -1.36 -14.94
CA ILE A 277 -15.04 -2.54 -15.67
C ILE A 277 -16.43 -2.83 -15.15
N ILE A 278 -17.42 -2.53 -15.97
CA ILE A 278 -18.83 -2.61 -15.60
C ILE A 278 -19.47 -3.70 -16.45
N ASN A 279 -20.25 -4.56 -15.82
CA ASN A 279 -21.07 -5.55 -16.47
C ASN A 279 -22.49 -5.40 -15.95
N ILE A 280 -23.40 -5.08 -16.86
CA ILE A 280 -24.80 -4.88 -16.53
C ILE A 280 -25.61 -5.95 -17.25
N HIS A 281 -26.24 -6.83 -16.47
CA HIS A 281 -27.23 -7.76 -16.98
C HIS A 281 -28.58 -7.05 -17.08
N ALA A 282 -29.31 -7.27 -18.17
CA ALA A 282 -30.66 -6.71 -18.36
C ALA A 282 -31.69 -7.81 -18.19
N ASP A 283 -32.44 -7.72 -17.10
CA ASP A 283 -33.50 -8.66 -16.77
C ASP A 283 -34.85 -8.14 -17.26
N PRO A 284 -35.65 -8.97 -17.94
CA PRO A 284 -36.96 -8.58 -18.44
C PRO A 284 -38.02 -8.47 -17.33
N TYR A 285 -37.74 -8.99 -16.13
CA TYR A 285 -38.59 -8.91 -14.93
C TYR A 285 -37.72 -9.14 -13.69
N ASP A 286 -38.23 -8.83 -12.50
CA ASP A 286 -37.51 -9.10 -11.26
C ASP A 286 -37.49 -10.60 -10.95
N ASP A 287 -36.33 -11.21 -11.09
CA ASP A 287 -36.05 -12.61 -10.77
C ASP A 287 -35.10 -12.76 -9.57
N SER A 288 -34.96 -11.71 -8.75
CA SER A 288 -34.07 -11.69 -7.58
C SER A 288 -34.30 -12.85 -6.61
N HIS A 289 -35.53 -13.35 -6.48
CA HIS A 289 -35.84 -14.52 -5.68
C HIS A 289 -35.15 -15.80 -6.19
N ILE A 290 -35.03 -15.97 -7.52
CA ILE A 290 -34.33 -17.10 -8.13
C ILE A 290 -32.83 -16.98 -7.86
N ASN A 291 -32.26 -15.78 -8.06
CA ASN A 291 -30.84 -15.53 -7.84
C ASN A 291 -30.43 -15.75 -6.37
N LYS A 292 -31.31 -15.44 -5.41
CA LYS A 292 -31.12 -15.77 -3.98
C LYS A 292 -31.16 -17.27 -3.72
N LEU A 293 -32.05 -18.02 -4.37
CA LEU A 293 -32.11 -19.48 -4.23
C LEU A 293 -30.88 -20.18 -4.80
N LEU A 294 -30.22 -19.57 -5.80
CA LEU A 294 -29.01 -20.09 -6.43
C LEU A 294 -27.71 -19.60 -5.76
N GLU A 295 -27.81 -18.83 -4.66
CA GLU A 295 -26.67 -18.20 -3.97
C GLU A 295 -25.82 -17.29 -4.88
N GLU A 296 -26.40 -16.79 -5.98
CA GLU A 296 -25.68 -15.93 -6.92
C GLU A 296 -25.57 -14.48 -6.42
N CYS A 297 -26.52 -14.05 -5.58
CA CYS A 297 -26.47 -12.78 -4.85
C CYS A 297 -27.40 -12.73 -3.62
N GLU A 298 -27.12 -11.80 -2.70
CA GLU A 298 -27.94 -11.50 -1.50
C GLU A 298 -29.20 -10.66 -1.79
#